data_AF-X1AFJ8-F1
#
_entry.id   AF-X1AFJ8-F1
#
_cell.length_a   1.000
_cell.length_b   1.000
_cell.length_c   1.000
_cell.angle_alpha   90.00
_cell.angle_beta   90.00
_cell.angle_gamma   90.00
#
_symmetry.space_group_name_H-M   'P 1'
#
loop_
_entity.id
_entity.type
_entity.pdbx_description
1 polymer ?
#
loop_
_entity_poly.entity_id
_entity_poly.type
_entity_poly.pdbx_seq_one_letter_code
_entity_poly.pdbx_strand_id
1 'polypeptide(L)'
;MVKYYKQIIEDNMANKINIAIIGIGDCASALIQGVENYKKNPDKIIGLLPEIKQYSVNDINFVLGIDVNSNMVDLQIFKIQFYIFHSYYPSNM
;
A
#
# COMPACT_ATOMS: atom_id res chain seq x y z
N MET A 1 30.07 1.22 -18.51
CA MET A 1 30.39 0.55 -17.23
C MET A 1 29.92 1.34 -16.00
N VAL A 2 30.28 2.63 -15.85
CA VAL A 2 29.89 3.49 -14.69
C VAL A 2 28.37 3.66 -14.52
N LYS A 3 27.62 3.81 -15.62
CA LYS A 3 26.15 3.98 -15.58
C LYS A 3 25.42 2.74 -15.04
N TYR A 4 25.93 1.55 -15.34
CA TYR A 4 25.38 0.27 -14.90
C TYR A 4 25.60 0.05 -13.40
N TYR A 5 26.78 0.42 -12.89
CA TYR A 5 27.09 0.39 -11.46
C TYR A 5 26.22 1.36 -10.65
N LYS A 6 25.95 2.55 -11.20
CA LYS A 6 25.08 3.53 -10.56
C LYS A 6 23.62 3.03 -10.46
N GLN A 7 23.12 2.42 -11.54
CA GLN A 7 21.81 1.77 -11.57
C GLN A 7 21.71 0.64 -10.52
N ILE A 8 22.71 -0.24 -10.44
CA ILE A 8 22.74 -1.34 -9.44
C ILE A 8 22.69 -0.78 -8.02
N ILE A 9 23.40 0.32 -7.73
CA ILE A 9 23.39 0.91 -6.41
C ILE A 9 22.07 1.65 -6.13
N GLU A 10 21.48 2.33 -7.10
CA GLU A 10 20.15 2.93 -6.96
C GLU A 10 19.06 1.86 -6.74
N ASP A 11 19.12 0.74 -7.48
CA ASP A 11 18.20 -0.39 -7.33
C ASP A 11 18.39 -1.13 -5.98
N ASN A 12 19.62 -1.23 -5.47
CA ASN A 12 19.91 -1.78 -4.14
C ASN A 12 19.64 -0.80 -2.98
N MET A 13 19.61 0.51 -3.25
CA MET A 13 19.25 1.55 -2.27
C MET A 13 17.75 1.81 -2.19
N ALA A 14 16.94 1.23 -3.08
CA ALA A 14 15.48 1.23 -2.96
C ALA A 14 15.06 0.38 -1.75
N ASN A 15 15.20 0.94 -0.54
CA ASN A 15 14.87 0.33 0.73
C ASN A 15 13.34 0.19 0.85
N LYS A 16 12.78 -0.81 0.16
CA LYS A 16 11.37 -1.13 0.27
C LYS A 16 11.04 -1.55 1.70
N ILE A 17 10.01 -0.93 2.26
CA ILE A 17 9.37 -1.34 3.50
C ILE A 17 8.33 -2.41 3.12
N ASN A 18 8.65 -3.68 3.41
CA ASN A 18 7.71 -4.78 3.25
C ASN A 18 6.72 -4.79 4.43
N ILE A 19 5.44 -4.61 4.13
CA ILE A 19 4.36 -4.53 5.12
C ILE A 19 3.47 -5.76 5.02
N ALA A 20 3.23 -6.41 6.15
CA ALA A 20 2.17 -7.39 6.33
C ALA A 20 1.01 -6.75 7.12
N ILE A 21 -0.23 -7.03 6.72
CA ILE A 21 -1.45 -6.55 7.39
C ILE A 21 -2.17 -7.75 8.01
N ILE A 22 -2.53 -7.65 9.29
CA ILE A 22 -3.33 -8.64 10.01
C ILE A 22 -4.64 -7.95 10.42
N GLY A 23 -5.77 -8.48 9.96
CA GLY A 23 -7.07 -7.82 10.04
C GLY A 23 -7.22 -6.82 8.90
N ILE A 24 -7.90 -7.23 7.84
CA ILE A 24 -8.15 -6.46 6.64
C ILE A 24 -9.58 -5.91 6.69
N GLY A 25 -9.72 -4.75 7.34
CA GLY A 25 -10.96 -3.98 7.40
C GLY A 25 -10.77 -2.56 6.84
N ASP A 26 -11.69 -1.66 7.19
CA ASP A 26 -11.72 -0.28 6.66
C ASP A 26 -10.41 0.48 6.89
N CYS A 27 -9.77 0.32 8.05
CA CYS A 27 -8.49 0.96 8.33
C CYS A 27 -7.38 0.49 7.38
N ALA A 28 -7.30 -0.82 7.11
CA ALA A 28 -6.35 -1.37 6.15
C ALA A 28 -6.64 -0.88 4.73
N SER A 29 -7.92 -0.85 4.36
CA SER A 29 -8.39 -0.35 3.07
C SER A 29 -8.02 1.12 2.86
N ALA A 30 -8.24 1.97 3.86
CA ALA A 30 -7.90 3.39 3.83
C ALA A 30 -6.39 3.61 3.74
N LEU A 31 -5.58 2.80 4.45
CA LEU A 31 -4.12 2.86 4.37
C LEU A 31 -3.61 2.51 2.96
N ILE A 32 -4.06 1.38 2.40
CA ILE A 32 -3.65 0.94 1.05
C ILE A 32 -4.04 2.00 0.02
N GLN A 33 -5.27 2.52 0.08
CA GLN A 33 -5.75 3.57 -0.80
C GLN A 33 -5.00 4.88 -0.65
N GLY A 34 -4.73 5.30 0.59
CA GLY A 34 -3.97 6.49 0.88
C GLY A 34 -2.58 6.40 0.24
N VAL A 35 -1.87 5.30 0.47
CA VAL A 35 -0.55 5.03 -0.12
C VAL A 35 -0.62 5.12 -1.65
N GLU A 36 -1.55 4.43 -2.29
CA GLU A 36 -1.70 4.46 -3.75
C GLU A 36 -2.10 5.84 -4.28
N ASN A 37 -2.92 6.59 -3.54
CA ASN A 37 -3.31 7.94 -3.90
C ASN A 37 -2.13 8.91 -3.86
N TYR A 38 -1.30 8.85 -2.81
CA TYR A 38 -0.11 9.72 -2.70
C TYR A 38 0.98 9.34 -3.70
N LYS A 39 1.12 8.05 -4.04
CA LYS A 39 1.99 7.62 -5.16
C LYS A 39 1.54 8.24 -6.49
N LYS A 40 0.22 8.30 -6.74
CA LYS A 40 -0.35 8.89 -7.96
C LYS A 40 -0.38 10.42 -7.96
N ASN A 41 -0.53 11.04 -6.79
CA ASN A 41 -0.68 12.48 -6.62
C ASN A 41 0.35 13.02 -5.60
N PRO A 42 1.65 13.00 -5.93
CA PRO A 42 2.71 13.38 -4.99
C PRO A 42 2.63 14.84 -4.53
N ASP A 43 2.01 15.72 -5.34
CA ASP A 43 1.86 17.14 -4.99
C ASP A 43 0.63 17.44 -4.12
N LYS A 44 -0.23 16.44 -3.86
CA LYS A 44 -1.51 16.59 -3.14
C LYS A 44 -1.49 15.82 -1.83
N ILE A 45 -0.47 16.08 -1.02
CA ILE A 45 -0.29 15.42 0.28
C ILE A 45 -1.05 16.20 1.37
N ILE A 46 -1.98 15.52 2.05
CA ILE A 46 -2.72 16.02 3.21
C ILE A 46 -2.61 14.98 4.32
N GLY A 47 -2.25 15.39 5.53
CA GLY A 47 -2.28 14.50 6.71
C GLY A 47 -1.11 13.51 6.84
N LEU A 48 -0.17 13.48 5.90
CA LEU A 48 1.13 12.82 6.07
C LEU A 48 2.08 13.74 6.84
N LEU A 49 2.81 13.17 7.79
CA LEU A 49 3.98 13.83 8.35
C LEU A 49 5.05 13.92 7.25
N PRO A 50 5.62 15.11 6.98
CA PRO A 50 6.46 15.33 5.81
C PRO A 50 7.67 14.39 5.70
N GLU A 51 8.23 13.91 6.82
CA GLU A 51 9.43 13.07 6.80
C GLU A 51 9.57 12.22 8.09
N ILE A 52 9.51 10.89 7.96
CA ILE A 52 10.28 9.98 8.84
C ILE A 52 11.66 9.81 8.18
N LYS A 53 12.37 10.93 7.92
CA LYS A 53 13.75 11.17 7.42
C LYS A 53 14.43 10.26 6.36
N GLN A 54 13.95 9.06 6.07
CA GLN A 54 14.64 8.02 5.30
C GLN A 54 13.70 7.21 4.39
N TYR A 55 12.38 7.37 4.52
CA TYR A 55 11.40 6.61 3.75
C TYR A 55 10.31 7.50 3.17
N SER A 56 9.97 7.22 1.92
CA SER A 56 8.88 7.80 1.16
C SER A 56 7.70 6.83 1.09
N VAL A 57 6.51 7.35 0.74
CA VAL A 57 5.34 6.53 0.41
C VAL A 57 5.65 5.56 -0.75
N ASN A 58 6.59 5.91 -1.62
CA ASN A 58 7.06 5.04 -2.71
C ASN A 58 7.79 3.78 -2.22
N ASP A 59 8.31 3.79 -1.00
CA ASP A 59 9.03 2.66 -0.42
C ASP A 59 8.07 1.61 0.16
N ILE A 60 6.78 1.95 0.33
CA ILE A 60 5.79 1.05 0.90
C ILE A 60 5.39 -0.05 -0.09
N ASN A 61 5.64 -1.29 0.32
CA ASN A 61 5.33 -2.51 -0.43
C ASN A 61 4.50 -3.47 0.44
N PHE A 62 3.22 -3.64 0.11
CA PHE A 62 2.35 -4.60 0.80
C PHE A 62 2.63 -6.02 0.29
N VAL A 63 3.09 -6.91 1.17
CA VAL A 63 3.53 -8.26 0.80
C VAL A 63 2.60 -9.37 1.29
N LEU A 64 1.81 -9.12 2.34
CA LEU A 64 0.93 -10.12 2.94
C LEU A 64 -0.29 -9.46 3.59
N GLY A 65 -1.45 -10.10 3.43
CA GLY A 65 -2.68 -9.78 4.14
C GLY A 65 -3.24 -11.05 4.76
N ILE A 66 -3.64 -10.98 6.03
CA ILE A 66 -4.27 -12.09 6.76
C ILE A 66 -5.58 -11.60 7.34
N ASP A 67 -6.67 -12.34 7.09
CA ASP A 67 -7.98 -12.10 7.70
C ASP A 67 -8.66 -13.44 8.06
N VAL A 68 -9.62 -13.40 8.98
CA VAL A 68 -10.42 -14.56 9.42
C VAL A 68 -11.74 -14.67 8.67
N ASN A 69 -12.17 -13.60 8.00
CA ASN A 69 -13.37 -13.59 7.18
C ASN A 69 -13.15 -14.48 5.95
N SER A 70 -13.91 -15.56 5.86
CA SER A 70 -13.83 -16.55 4.79
C SER A 70 -13.99 -15.95 3.38
N ASN A 71 -14.66 -14.81 3.26
CA ASN A 71 -14.84 -14.13 1.98
C ASN A 71 -13.61 -13.31 1.55
N MET A 72 -12.66 -13.09 2.47
CA MET A 72 -11.39 -12.40 2.24
C MET A 72 -10.24 -13.38 1.96
N VAL A 73 -10.41 -14.66 2.33
CA VAL A 73 -9.43 -15.71 2.11
C VAL A 73 -9.31 -15.99 0.60
N ASP A 74 -8.09 -16.26 0.12
CA ASP A 74 -7.71 -16.47 -1.29
C ASP A 74 -7.84 -15.25 -2.23
N LEU A 75 -8.17 -14.06 -1.70
CA LEU A 75 -8.17 -12.82 -2.47
C LEU A 75 -6.80 -12.14 -2.45
N GLN A 76 -6.42 -11.55 -3.58
CA GLN A 76 -5.26 -10.66 -3.64
C GLN A 76 -5.54 -9.39 -2.80
N ILE A 77 -4.55 -8.91 -2.06
CA ILE A 77 -4.64 -7.72 -1.18
C ILE A 77 -5.30 -6.53 -1.89
N PHE A 78 -4.94 -6.29 -3.16
CA PHE A 78 -5.49 -5.19 -3.95
C PHE A 78 -6.98 -5.37 -4.30
N LYS A 79 -7.46 -6.62 -4.40
CA LYS A 79 -8.85 -6.96 -4.69
C LYS A 79 -9.73 -6.88 -3.42
N ILE A 80 -9.14 -7.09 -2.25
CA ILE A 80 -9.82 -7.01 -0.95
C ILE A 80 -10.35 -5.59 -0.69
N GLN A 81 -9.64 -4.56 -1.14
CA GLN A 81 -10.08 -3.17 -1.03
C GLN A 81 -11.49 -2.95 -1.63
N PHE A 82 -11.76 -3.53 -2.81
CA PHE A 82 -13.07 -3.43 -3.47
C PHE A 82 -14.15 -4.23 -2.75
N TYR A 83 -13.78 -5.37 -2.17
CA TYR A 83 -14.69 -6.21 -1.42
C TYR A 83 -15.22 -5.53 -0.15
N ILE A 84 -14.35 -4.84 0.60
CA ILE A 84 -14.74 -4.11 1.82
C ILE A 84 -15.80 -3.05 1.50
N PHE A 85 -15.61 -2.27 0.43
CA PHE A 85 -16.57 -1.24 0.03
C PHE A 85 -17.95 -1.81 -0.34
N HIS A 86 -17.99 -2.91 -1.11
CA HIS A 86 -19.27 -3.49 -1.55
C HIS A 86 -19.95 -4.33 -0.47
N SER A 87 -19.20 -4.92 0.46
CA SER A 87 -19.78 -5.75 1.52
C SER A 87 -20.38 -4.93 2.66
N TYR A 88 -19.88 -3.73 2.92
CA TYR A 88 -20.43 -2.82 3.94
C TYR A 88 -21.42 -1.78 3.37
N TYR A 89 -21.35 -1.50 2.07
CA TYR A 89 -22.35 -0.71 1.32
C TYR A 89 -22.86 -1.51 0.11
N PRO A 90 -23.72 -2.52 0.31
CA PRO A 90 -24.37 -3.20 -0.80
C PRO A 90 -25.15 -2.15 -1.59
N SER A 91 -24.99 -2.19 -2.92
CA SER A 91 -25.47 -1.24 -3.93
C SER A 91 -26.98 -0.96 -3.88
N ASN A 92 -27.40 -0.23 -2.86
CA ASN A 92 -28.71 0.39 -2.67
C ASN A 92 -28.48 1.86 -2.26
N MET A 93 -27.94 2.65 -3.18
CA MET A 93 -28.12 4.11 -3.27
C MET A 93 -28.27 4.47 -4.75
#